data_AF-A0A377D3K6-F1
#
_entry.id   AF-A0A377D3K6-F1
#
_cell.length_a   1.000
_cell.length_b   1.000
_cell.length_c   1.000
_cell.angle_alpha   90.00
_cell.angle_beta   90.00
_cell.angle_gamma   90.00
#
_symmetry.space_group_name_H-M   'P 1'
#
loop_
_entity.id
_entity.type
_entity.pdbx_description
1 polymer ?
#
loop_
_entity_poly.entity_id
_entity_poly.type
_entity_poly.pdbx_seq_one_letter_code
_entity_poly.pdbx_strand_id
1 'polypeptide(L)'
;MLARDNGDPLLDLPWQITRQQLTVSDGRWSWPYAGFPLSGRLGVKVDNWQAGLENALVSGRLSVLTQGQAGKGNAVLNFGPGKLSMDNSQLPLQLTGEAKQADLILYARLPAQLSGSLSDPTLTFEPGALLRSKGRVIDSLDIDEIRWAFSGCKSHPTWC
;
A
#
# COMPACT_ATOMS: atom_id res chain seq x y z
N MET A 1 28.34 -8.93 18.39
CA MET A 1 28.88 -9.28 17.06
C MET A 1 28.11 -8.45 16.04
N LEU A 2 28.76 -7.45 15.45
CA LEU A 2 28.15 -6.53 14.47
C LEU A 2 27.69 -7.34 13.24
N ALA A 3 26.39 -7.29 12.94
CA ALA A 3 25.86 -7.92 11.73
C ALA A 3 26.40 -7.16 10.51
N ARG A 4 26.96 -7.92 9.58
CA ARG A 4 27.70 -7.46 8.42
C ARG A 4 26.83 -6.58 7.52
N ASP A 5 27.40 -5.45 7.14
CA ASP A 5 27.00 -4.59 6.02
C ASP A 5 27.10 -5.43 4.72
N ASN A 6 26.01 -6.10 4.38
CA ASN A 6 25.88 -6.86 3.13
C ASN A 6 25.34 -5.84 2.12
N GLY A 7 26.14 -5.45 1.13
CA GLY A 7 25.95 -4.28 0.27
C GLY A 7 24.76 -4.29 -0.70
N ASP A 8 23.61 -4.86 -0.33
CA ASP A 8 22.35 -4.65 -1.03
C ASP A 8 21.67 -3.36 -0.50
N PRO A 9 21.31 -2.41 -1.37
CA PRO A 9 20.72 -1.15 -0.95
C PRO A 9 19.34 -1.38 -0.31
N LEU A 10 19.09 -0.73 0.84
CA LEU A 10 17.77 -0.71 1.49
C LEU A 10 16.70 -0.10 0.57
N LEU A 11 17.12 0.78 -0.33
CA LEU A 11 16.27 1.47 -1.29
C LEU A 11 17.07 1.75 -2.57
N ASP A 12 16.58 1.27 -3.70
CA ASP A 12 17.14 1.49 -5.03
C ASP A 12 16.00 1.92 -5.94
N LEU A 13 15.99 3.19 -6.36
CA LEU A 13 14.91 3.77 -7.14
C LEU A 13 15.46 4.28 -8.47
N PRO A 14 15.45 3.47 -9.53
CA PRO A 14 15.84 3.91 -10.86
C PRO A 14 14.80 4.92 -11.34
N TRP A 15 15.19 6.19 -11.41
CA TRP A 15 14.31 7.27 -11.81
C TRP A 15 14.74 7.89 -13.13
N GLN A 16 13.77 8.32 -13.91
CA GLN A 16 13.95 9.06 -15.15
C GLN A 16 13.06 10.30 -15.10
N ILE A 17 13.59 11.43 -15.56
CA ILE A 17 12.84 12.68 -15.65
C ILE A 17 12.89 13.23 -17.06
N THR A 18 11.75 13.67 -17.54
CA THR A 18 11.55 14.41 -18.78
C THR A 18 10.75 15.67 -18.48
N ARG A 19 10.55 16.54 -19.47
CA ARG A 19 9.74 17.75 -19.28
C ARG A 19 8.29 17.46 -18.89
N GLN A 20 7.76 16.32 -19.31
CA GLN A 20 6.36 15.97 -19.11
C GLN A 20 6.17 14.88 -18.07
N GLN A 21 7.20 14.11 -17.74
CA GLN A 21 7.03 12.91 -16.93
C GLN A 21 8.21 12.67 -16.02
N LEU A 22 7.94 12.28 -14.78
CA LEU A 22 8.88 11.67 -13.87
C LEU A 22 8.45 10.23 -13.64
N THR A 23 9.34 9.28 -13.86
CA THR A 23 9.09 7.86 -13.62
C THR A 23 10.13 7.29 -12.66
N VAL A 24 9.67 6.39 -11.80
CA VAL A 24 10.49 5.45 -11.04
C VAL A 24 10.06 4.08 -11.51
N SER A 25 10.97 3.32 -12.11
CA SER A 25 10.68 2.02 -12.70
C SER A 25 11.52 0.95 -12.02
N ASP A 26 10.88 -0.16 -11.62
CA ASP A 26 11.53 -1.26 -10.91
C ASP A 26 12.31 -0.84 -9.67
N GLY A 27 11.77 0.14 -8.93
CA GLY A 27 12.33 0.51 -7.64
C GLY A 27 12.29 -0.69 -6.69
N ARG A 28 13.40 -0.98 -6.01
CA ARG A 28 13.52 -2.08 -5.06
C ARG A 28 13.69 -1.49 -3.67
N TRP A 29 13.03 -2.10 -2.70
CA TRP A 29 13.18 -1.70 -1.31
C TRP A 29 13.24 -2.94 -0.43
N SER A 30 13.99 -2.82 0.66
CA SER A 30 14.19 -3.86 1.64
C SER A 30 14.32 -3.23 3.01
N TRP A 31 13.47 -3.65 3.94
CA TRP A 31 13.50 -3.23 5.33
C TRP A 31 13.72 -4.45 6.23
N PRO A 32 14.90 -4.58 6.84
CA PRO A 32 15.21 -5.67 7.76
C PRO A 32 14.57 -5.39 9.12
N TYR A 33 13.26 -5.55 9.24
CA TYR A 33 12.56 -5.47 10.52
C TYR A 33 12.81 -6.77 11.30
N ALA A 34 13.17 -6.66 12.58
CA ALA A 34 13.59 -7.79 13.40
C ALA A 34 12.55 -8.94 13.37
N GLY A 35 12.88 -10.05 12.71
CA GLY A 35 12.04 -11.25 12.58
C GLY A 35 11.08 -11.28 11.37
N PHE A 36 10.88 -10.15 10.68
CA PHE A 36 9.98 -10.03 9.54
C PHE A 36 10.59 -9.13 8.46
N PRO A 37 11.58 -9.60 7.69
CA PRO A 37 12.09 -8.83 6.57
C PRO A 37 10.94 -8.51 5.60
N LEU A 38 10.78 -7.21 5.36
CA LEU A 38 9.84 -6.67 4.38
C LEU A 38 10.65 -6.29 3.16
N SER A 39 10.19 -6.68 1.98
CA SER A 39 10.86 -6.30 0.74
C SER A 39 9.82 -6.08 -0.35
N GLY A 40 10.19 -5.43 -1.42
CA GLY A 40 9.25 -5.30 -2.52
C GLY A 40 9.71 -4.42 -3.64
N ARG A 41 8.73 -4.04 -4.46
CA ARG A 41 8.95 -3.21 -5.64
C ARG A 41 8.08 -1.97 -5.59
N LEU A 42 8.60 -0.87 -6.10
CA LEU A 42 7.93 0.42 -6.22
C LEU A 42 8.06 0.92 -7.66
N GLY A 43 6.92 1.14 -8.30
CA GLY A 43 6.83 1.91 -9.53
C GLY A 43 6.03 3.17 -9.26
N VAL A 44 6.53 4.33 -9.70
CA VAL A 44 5.83 5.61 -9.61
C VAL A 44 5.92 6.30 -10.95
N LYS A 45 4.84 6.96 -11.36
CA LYS A 45 4.80 7.80 -12.55
C LYS A 45 4.02 9.05 -12.24
N VAL A 46 4.63 10.19 -12.55
CA VAL A 46 4.05 11.52 -12.42
C VAL A 46 4.06 12.16 -13.79
N ASP A 47 2.88 12.32 -14.38
CA ASP A 47 2.69 13.04 -15.65
C ASP A 47 2.39 14.52 -15.39
N ASN A 48 2.76 15.36 -16.34
CA ASN A 48 2.49 16.79 -16.42
C ASN A 48 3.01 17.62 -15.22
N TRP A 49 4.08 17.17 -14.56
CA TRP A 49 4.62 17.79 -13.35
C TRP A 49 5.11 19.25 -13.55
N GLN A 50 5.56 19.61 -14.76
CA GLN A 50 6.00 20.99 -15.07
C GLN A 50 4.84 21.99 -15.15
N ALA A 51 3.61 21.53 -15.35
CA ALA A 51 2.42 22.39 -15.33
C ALA A 51 1.96 22.72 -13.89
N GLY A 52 2.73 22.35 -12.87
CA GLY A 52 2.40 22.50 -11.47
C GLY A 52 1.85 21.21 -10.84
N LEU A 53 2.01 21.08 -9.53
CA LEU A 53 1.58 19.90 -8.74
C LEU A 53 0.06 19.66 -8.88
N GLU A 54 -0.72 20.73 -9.00
CA GLU A 54 -2.17 20.73 -9.24
C GLU A 54 -2.61 20.11 -10.58
N ASN A 55 -1.72 20.11 -11.57
CA ASN A 55 -1.94 19.55 -12.90
C ASN A 55 -1.21 18.20 -13.08
N ALA A 56 -0.38 17.82 -12.11
CA ALA A 56 0.35 16.58 -12.13
C ALA A 56 -0.59 15.39 -11.87
N LEU A 57 -0.47 14.35 -12.69
CA LEU A 57 -1.16 13.08 -12.49
C LEU A 57 -0.19 12.04 -11.95
N VAL A 58 -0.45 11.59 -10.72
CA VAL A 58 0.34 10.60 -10.02
C VAL A 58 -0.31 9.24 -10.17
N SER A 59 0.51 8.24 -10.48
CA SER A 59 0.11 6.83 -10.52
C SER A 59 1.27 5.96 -10.09
N GLY A 60 0.99 4.72 -9.69
CA GLY A 60 2.03 3.80 -9.34
C GLY A 60 1.54 2.50 -8.71
N ARG A 61 2.51 1.68 -8.36
CA ARG A 61 2.33 0.36 -7.78
C ARG A 61 3.43 0.07 -6.78
N LEU A 62 3.03 -0.24 -5.56
CA LEU A 62 3.91 -0.73 -4.50
C LEU A 62 3.55 -2.18 -4.21
N SER A 63 4.51 -3.09 -4.29
CA SER A 63 4.37 -4.44 -3.76
C SER A 63 5.16 -4.59 -2.47
N VAL A 64 4.65 -5.38 -1.55
CA VAL A 64 5.23 -5.74 -0.27
C VAL A 64 5.20 -7.25 -0.16
N LEU A 65 6.36 -7.84 0.08
CA LEU A 65 6.57 -9.25 0.33
C LEU A 65 7.15 -9.40 1.72
N THR A 66 6.51 -10.26 2.52
CA THR A 66 6.98 -10.60 3.87
C THR A 66 7.44 -12.05 3.88
N GLN A 67 8.59 -12.30 4.51
CA GLN A 67 9.14 -13.64 4.66
C GLN A 67 9.57 -13.85 6.12
N GLY A 68 8.75 -14.50 6.94
CA GLY A 68 9.08 -14.71 8.35
C GLY A 68 8.43 -15.96 8.96
N GLN A 69 8.69 -16.20 10.24
CA GLN A 69 8.14 -17.36 10.96
C GLN A 69 6.61 -17.31 11.09
N ALA A 70 6.01 -16.11 11.04
CA ALA A 70 4.56 -15.94 11.00
C ALA A 70 3.96 -16.17 9.61
N GLY A 71 4.74 -16.55 8.59
CA GLY A 71 4.23 -16.90 7.27
C GLY A 71 4.71 -16.01 6.13
N LYS A 72 4.18 -16.27 4.93
CA LYS A 72 4.47 -15.51 3.70
C LYS A 72 3.28 -14.63 3.37
N GLY A 73 3.54 -13.33 3.21
CA GLY A 73 2.55 -12.35 2.77
C GLY A 73 2.99 -11.68 1.48
N ASN A 74 2.03 -11.43 0.60
CA ASN A 74 2.20 -10.57 -0.56
C ASN A 74 1.06 -9.56 -0.58
N ALA A 75 1.38 -8.28 -0.59
CA ALA A 75 0.43 -7.19 -0.75
C ALA A 75 0.86 -6.29 -1.89
N VAL A 76 -0.10 -5.78 -2.65
CA VAL A 76 0.09 -4.86 -3.76
C VAL A 76 -0.87 -3.71 -3.57
N LEU A 77 -0.32 -2.51 -3.39
CA LEU A 77 -1.03 -1.24 -3.44
C LEU A 77 -0.86 -0.63 -4.83
N ASN A 78 -1.96 -0.48 -5.56
CA ASN A 78 -2.00 0.36 -6.75
C ASN A 78 -2.56 1.72 -6.38
N PHE A 79 -2.05 2.77 -7.01
CA PHE A 79 -2.56 4.13 -6.82
C PHE A 79 -2.59 4.89 -8.13
N GLY A 80 -3.58 5.77 -8.25
CA GLY A 80 -3.80 6.60 -9.43
C GLY A 80 -4.28 5.85 -10.67
N PRO A 81 -4.37 6.55 -11.81
CA PRO A 81 -4.00 7.96 -11.98
C PRO A 81 -4.91 8.90 -11.18
N GLY A 82 -4.30 9.88 -10.52
CA GLY A 82 -5.02 10.89 -9.73
C GLY A 82 -4.16 12.09 -9.38
N LYS A 83 -4.77 13.14 -8.86
CA LYS A 83 -4.09 14.39 -8.52
C LYS A 83 -3.71 14.41 -7.05
N LEU A 84 -2.54 14.96 -6.74
CA LEU A 84 -2.14 15.32 -5.38
C LEU A 84 -1.96 16.84 -5.36
N SER A 85 -2.69 17.54 -4.50
CA SER A 85 -2.62 18.99 -4.39
C SER A 85 -2.75 19.47 -2.95
N MET A 86 -2.34 20.72 -2.71
CA MET A 86 -2.45 21.35 -1.39
C MET A 86 -3.88 21.76 -1.04
N ASP A 87 -4.80 21.82 -2.01
CA ASP A 87 -6.19 22.17 -1.76
C ASP A 87 -7.09 20.94 -1.71
N ASN A 88 -7.05 20.14 -2.78
CA ASN A 88 -7.88 18.95 -2.92
C ASN A 88 -7.20 17.92 -3.81
N SER A 89 -6.62 16.91 -3.17
CA SER A 89 -6.13 15.70 -3.79
C SER A 89 -7.30 14.81 -4.16
N GLN A 90 -7.14 14.03 -5.22
CA GLN A 90 -8.06 12.97 -5.63
C GLN A 90 -7.23 11.85 -6.22
N LEU A 91 -6.83 10.89 -5.39
CA LEU A 91 -6.03 9.74 -5.80
C LEU A 91 -6.73 8.43 -5.43
N PRO A 92 -7.22 7.66 -6.42
CA PRO A 92 -7.77 6.34 -6.16
C PRO A 92 -6.65 5.38 -5.74
N LEU A 93 -6.96 4.49 -4.82
CA LEU A 93 -6.05 3.52 -4.23
C LEU A 93 -6.72 2.14 -4.24
N GLN A 94 -5.94 1.09 -4.46
CA GLN A 94 -6.42 -0.28 -4.33
C GLN A 94 -5.33 -1.14 -3.70
N LEU A 95 -5.54 -1.51 -2.44
CA LEU A 95 -4.69 -2.48 -1.75
C LEU A 95 -5.26 -3.88 -1.97
N THR A 96 -4.45 -4.80 -2.47
CA THR A 96 -4.77 -6.22 -2.58
C THR A 96 -3.71 -7.02 -1.88
N GLY A 97 -4.04 -8.16 -1.29
CA GLY A 97 -3.00 -8.99 -0.70
C GLY A 97 -3.49 -10.36 -0.27
N GLU A 98 -2.55 -11.27 -0.14
CA GLU A 98 -2.71 -12.58 0.45
C GLU A 98 -1.63 -12.80 1.50
N ALA A 99 -2.00 -13.30 2.68
CA ALA A 99 -1.05 -13.74 3.68
C ALA A 99 -1.42 -15.13 4.17
N LYS A 100 -0.42 -16.02 4.24
CA LYS A 100 -0.60 -17.38 4.73
C LYS A 100 0.20 -17.59 6.00
N GLN A 101 -0.47 -17.96 7.07
CA GLN A 101 0.11 -18.29 8.38
C GLN A 101 -0.46 -19.63 8.86
N ALA A 102 0.37 -20.67 8.94
CA ALA A 102 -0.04 -22.04 9.26
C ALA A 102 -1.25 -22.48 8.40
N ASP A 103 -2.39 -22.79 9.03
CA ASP A 103 -3.64 -23.22 8.38
C ASP A 103 -4.60 -22.06 8.05
N LEU A 104 -4.17 -20.82 8.26
CA LEU A 104 -4.93 -19.61 7.98
C LEU A 104 -4.43 -18.92 6.70
N ILE A 105 -5.37 -18.57 5.82
CA ILE A 105 -5.13 -17.72 4.65
C ILE A 105 -5.99 -16.46 4.78
N LEU A 106 -5.35 -15.30 4.70
CA LEU A 106 -5.97 -13.98 4.70
C LEU A 106 -5.92 -13.42 3.28
N TYR A 107 -7.03 -12.88 2.82
CA TYR A 107 -7.19 -12.17 1.55
C TYR A 107 -7.67 -10.76 1.85
N ALA A 108 -7.03 -9.76 1.26
CA ALA A 108 -7.45 -8.37 1.36
C ALA A 108 -7.69 -7.81 -0.05
N ARG A 109 -8.79 -7.09 -0.21
CA ARG A 109 -9.06 -6.19 -1.35
C ARG A 109 -9.72 -4.95 -0.78
N LEU A 110 -8.97 -3.87 -0.68
CA LEU A 110 -9.39 -2.62 -0.06
C LEU A 110 -9.23 -1.50 -1.10
N PRO A 111 -10.26 -1.25 -1.94
CA PRO A 111 -10.33 -0.04 -2.74
C PRO A 111 -10.58 1.15 -1.80
N ALA A 112 -9.93 2.27 -2.07
CA ALA A 112 -10.05 3.49 -1.29
C ALA A 112 -9.77 4.71 -2.17
N GLN A 113 -10.18 5.88 -1.71
CA GLN A 113 -9.93 7.16 -2.33
C GLN A 113 -9.20 8.05 -1.32
N LEU A 114 -8.03 8.55 -1.71
CA LEU A 114 -7.35 9.63 -1.00
C LEU A 114 -7.89 10.96 -1.52
N SER A 115 -8.41 11.78 -0.61
CA SER A 115 -8.98 13.09 -0.92
C SER A 115 -8.58 14.18 0.07
N GLY A 116 -8.89 15.44 -0.24
CA GLY A 116 -8.55 16.58 0.63
C GLY A 116 -7.12 17.08 0.44
N SER A 117 -6.71 18.06 1.25
CA SER A 117 -5.39 18.68 1.14
C SER A 117 -4.27 17.67 1.44
N LEU A 118 -3.11 17.81 0.80
CA LEU A 118 -1.94 17.00 1.14
C LEU A 118 -1.46 17.21 2.59
N SER A 119 -1.77 18.35 3.22
CA SER A 119 -1.46 18.58 4.64
C SER A 119 -2.47 17.93 5.59
N ASP A 120 -3.68 17.63 5.12
CA ASP A 120 -4.71 16.91 5.89
C ASP A 120 -5.49 15.96 4.97
N PRO A 121 -4.86 14.88 4.50
CA PRO A 121 -5.48 13.98 3.56
C PRO A 121 -6.48 13.08 4.28
N THR A 122 -7.64 12.88 3.65
CA THR A 122 -8.65 11.92 4.08
C THR A 122 -8.56 10.67 3.21
N LEU A 123 -8.36 9.51 3.84
CA LEU A 123 -8.51 8.22 3.19
C LEU A 123 -9.93 7.69 3.41
N THR A 124 -10.65 7.39 2.33
CA THR A 124 -12.01 6.82 2.39
C THR A 124 -12.04 5.47 1.69
N PHE A 125 -12.43 4.40 2.37
CA PHE A 125 -12.60 3.10 1.72
C PHE A 125 -13.87 3.06 0.87
N GLU A 126 -13.74 2.53 -0.34
CA GLU A 126 -14.86 2.40 -1.28
C GLU A 126 -15.66 1.12 -1.01
N PRO A 127 -16.96 1.09 -1.40
CA PRO A 127 -17.74 -0.14 -1.39
C PRO A 127 -17.02 -1.25 -2.15
N GLY A 128 -16.95 -2.44 -1.55
CA GLY A 128 -16.16 -3.57 -2.08
C GLY A 128 -14.82 -3.78 -1.38
N ALA A 129 -14.49 -2.95 -0.39
CA ALA A 129 -13.47 -3.26 0.61
C ALA A 129 -13.83 -4.54 1.37
N LEU A 130 -13.07 -5.60 1.13
CA LEU A 130 -13.27 -6.91 1.71
C LEU A 130 -11.95 -7.43 2.28
N LEU A 131 -12.02 -7.90 3.53
CA LEU A 131 -10.99 -8.70 4.15
C LEU A 131 -11.59 -10.07 4.48
N ARG A 132 -10.99 -11.13 3.98
CA ARG A 132 -11.48 -12.51 4.12
C ARG A 132 -10.40 -13.40 4.69
N SER A 133 -10.69 -14.05 5.80
CA SER A 133 -9.88 -15.15 6.34
C SER A 133 -10.49 -16.50 5.95
N LYS A 134 -9.65 -17.52 5.77
CA LYS A 134 -10.04 -18.93 5.55
C LYS A 134 -9.13 -19.83 6.40
N GLY A 135 -9.71 -20.70 7.23
CA GLY A 135 -9.00 -21.72 8.02
C GLY A 135 -9.98 -22.66 8.76
N ARG A 136 -9.53 -23.84 9.21
CA ARG A 136 -10.32 -24.71 10.10
C ARG A 136 -10.11 -24.28 11.55
N VAL A 137 -11.14 -23.76 12.19
CA VAL A 137 -11.22 -23.50 13.63
C VAL A 137 -12.15 -24.57 14.21
N ILE A 138 -11.67 -25.46 15.07
CA ILE A 138 -12.49 -26.54 15.63
C ILE A 138 -13.45 -25.93 16.68
N ASP A 139 -14.73 -26.24 16.48
CA ASP A 139 -15.92 -26.18 17.35
C ASP A 139 -16.14 -25.01 18.31
N SER A 140 -17.32 -24.40 18.13
CA SER A 140 -18.09 -23.59 19.10
C SER A 140 -17.84 -22.08 19.20
N LEU A 141 -17.53 -21.42 18.09
CA LEU A 141 -18.03 -20.06 17.87
C LEU A 141 -18.26 -19.85 16.38
N ASP A 142 -19.52 -20.03 15.98
CA ASP A 142 -20.03 -19.58 14.69
C ASP A 142 -19.91 -18.06 14.71
N ILE A 143 -18.75 -17.53 14.29
CA ILE A 143 -18.57 -16.09 14.16
C ILE A 143 -19.32 -15.69 12.90
N ASP A 144 -20.59 -15.39 13.14
CA ASP A 144 -21.52 -14.72 12.25
C ASP A 144 -20.79 -13.51 11.64
N GLU A 145 -20.54 -13.62 10.34
CA GLU A 145 -20.18 -12.57 9.39
C GLU A 145 -19.86 -11.17 9.98
N ILE A 146 -18.61 -10.90 10.40
CA ILE A 146 -18.23 -9.51 10.73
C ILE A 146 -17.94 -8.75 9.43
N ARG A 147 -19.00 -8.21 8.82
CA ARG A 147 -18.91 -7.22 7.74
C ARG A 147 -18.44 -5.88 8.31
N TRP A 148 -17.14 -5.63 8.32
CA TRP A 148 -16.65 -4.25 8.47
C TRP A 148 -16.91 -3.49 7.18
N ALA A 149 -18.10 -2.88 7.09
CA ALA A 149 -18.32 -1.84 6.09
C ALA A 149 -17.48 -0.62 6.50
N PHE A 150 -16.27 -0.50 5.95
CA PHE A 150 -15.47 0.74 6.07
C PHE A 150 -16.03 1.88 5.23
N SER A 151 -17.31 1.82 4.84
CA SER A 151 -18.04 2.92 4.25
C SER A 151 -18.05 4.09 5.25
N GLY A 152 -17.22 5.09 4.99
CA GLY A 152 -17.21 6.33 5.78
C GLY A 152 -16.17 6.42 6.91
N CYS A 153 -15.21 5.49 7.02
CA CYS A 153 -14.08 5.72 7.91
C CYS A 153 -13.14 6.77 7.30
N LYS A 154 -13.06 7.95 7.95
CA LYS A 154 -12.01 8.95 7.73
C LYS A 154 -10.91 8.72 8.74
N SER A 155 -9.71 8.37 8.29
CA SER A 155 -8.54 8.43 9.16
C SER A 155 -7.96 9.85 9.10
N HIS A 156 -8.07 10.59 10.20
CA HIS A 156 -7.38 11.87 10.41
C HIS A 156 -6.05 11.59 11.14
N PRO A 157 -4.93 12.29 10.85
CA PRO A 157 -3.61 11.93 11.37
C PRO A 157 -3.37 12.25 12.86
N THR A 158 -4.36 12.70 13.61
CA THR A 158 -4.23 13.00 15.04
C THR A 158 -4.96 11.97 15.93
N TRP A 159 -4.24 10.86 16.15
CA TRP A 159 -4.17 9.97 17.33
C TRP A 159 -5.35 9.12 17.80
N CYS A 160 -4.96 7.93 18.29
CA CYS A 160 -5.60 7.14 19.35
C CYS A 160 -5.75 7.93 20.65
#